data_AF-A0A9D4BZ53-F1
#
_entry.id   AF-A0A9D4BZ53-F1
#
_cell.length_a   1.000
_cell.length_b   1.000
_cell.length_c   1.000
_cell.angle_alpha   90.00
_cell.angle_beta   90.00
_cell.angle_gamma   90.00
#
_symmetry.space_group_name_H-M   'P 1'
#
loop_
_entity.id
_entity.type
_entity.pdbx_description
1 polymer ?
#
loop_
_entity_poly.entity_id
_entity_poly.type
_entity_poly.pdbx_seq_one_letter_code
_entity_poly.pdbx_strand_id
1 'polypeptide(L)'
;MKDMTDAVPVEESRRTSLVGGVSIYCDPETYPTDQHLCDLPQYISVGVGIHTCHERYSVVRVNQAVERFQNLLANPRVAAFGEVGVDHSEPMKYWAYQVEMLGKMLLFLKERQMLVIHCR
;
A
#
# COMPACT_ATOMS: atom_id res chain seq x y z
N MET A 1 -19.17 -3.26 0.15
CA MET A 1 -17.96 -4.01 -0.25
C MET A 1 -18.46 -5.21 -1.03
N LYS A 2 -18.01 -5.42 -2.27
CA LYS A 2 -18.42 -6.61 -3.05
C LYS A 2 -17.87 -7.84 -2.33
N ASP A 3 -18.68 -8.87 -2.12
CA ASP A 3 -18.19 -10.09 -1.48
C ASP A 3 -17.17 -10.73 -2.43
N MET A 4 -15.90 -10.76 -2.02
CA MET A 4 -14.82 -11.34 -2.82
C MET A 4 -14.97 -12.86 -2.96
N THR A 5 -15.91 -13.46 -2.24
CA THR A 5 -16.22 -14.89 -2.29
C THR A 5 -17.35 -15.26 -3.26
N ASP A 6 -17.93 -14.28 -3.98
CA ASP A 6 -18.90 -14.53 -5.05
C ASP A 6 -18.25 -15.35 -6.17
N ALA A 7 -18.36 -16.67 -6.06
CA ALA A 7 -17.76 -17.61 -6.98
C ALA A 7 -18.51 -17.59 -8.32
N VAL A 8 -17.79 -17.28 -9.39
CA VAL A 8 -18.29 -17.44 -10.77
C VAL A 8 -18.08 -18.89 -11.19
N PRO A 9 -19.05 -19.55 -11.84
CA PRO A 9 -18.86 -20.89 -12.38
C PRO A 9 -17.69 -20.92 -13.38
N VAL A 10 -16.77 -21.86 -13.19
CA VAL A 10 -15.61 -22.08 -14.06
C VAL A 10 -15.42 -23.58 -14.33
N GLU A 11 -14.72 -23.91 -15.41
CA GLU A 11 -14.25 -25.28 -15.66
C GLU A 11 -13.44 -25.78 -14.46
N GLU A 12 -13.55 -27.06 -14.09
CA GLU A 12 -12.86 -27.62 -12.90
C GLU A 12 -11.33 -27.41 -12.97
N SER A 13 -10.76 -27.44 -14.18
CA SER A 13 -9.34 -27.18 -14.44
C SER A 13 -8.89 -25.75 -14.11
N ARG A 14 -9.84 -24.82 -13.98
CA ARG A 14 -9.61 -23.40 -13.65
C ARG A 14 -10.14 -23.04 -12.26
N ARG A 15 -10.60 -24.03 -11.50
CA ARG A 15 -11.08 -23.83 -10.14
C ARG A 15 -9.94 -23.35 -9.26
N THR A 16 -10.13 -22.22 -8.61
CA THR A 16 -9.19 -21.64 -7.67
C THR A 16 -9.89 -21.39 -6.34
N SER A 17 -9.15 -21.56 -5.25
CA SER A 17 -9.62 -21.23 -3.91
C SER A 17 -8.96 -19.92 -3.48
N LEU A 18 -9.78 -18.89 -3.23
CA LEU A 18 -9.31 -17.67 -2.58
C LEU A 18 -9.05 -17.96 -1.11
N VAL A 19 -7.78 -18.02 -0.71
CA VAL A 19 -7.37 -18.33 0.67
C VAL A 19 -7.09 -17.09 1.52
N GLY A 20 -7.02 -15.92 0.90
CA GLY A 20 -6.71 -14.66 1.57
C GLY A 20 -6.49 -13.52 0.59
N GLY A 21 -6.16 -12.35 1.14
CA GLY A 21 -5.90 -11.15 0.35
C GLY A 21 -4.98 -10.17 1.06
N VAL A 22 -4.51 -9.18 0.31
CA VAL A 22 -3.75 -8.06 0.86
C VAL A 22 -4.51 -6.77 0.55
N SER A 23 -4.86 -6.02 1.59
CA SER A 23 -5.40 -4.67 1.45
C SER A 23 -4.25 -3.68 1.46
N ILE A 24 -4.07 -2.94 0.37
CA ILE A 24 -3.02 -1.94 0.23
C ILE A 24 -3.61 -0.54 0.46
N TYR A 25 -3.01 0.22 1.37
CA TYR A 25 -3.33 1.62 1.61
C TYR A 25 -2.14 2.47 1.19
N CYS A 26 -2.22 3.07 0.01
CA CYS A 26 -1.15 3.88 -0.56
C CYS A 26 -1.44 5.39 -0.53
N ASP A 27 -2.64 5.80 -0.14
CA ASP A 27 -3.00 7.20 0.05
C ASP A 27 -3.10 7.51 1.57
N PRO A 28 -2.25 8.41 2.11
CA PRO A 28 -2.30 8.85 3.50
C PRO A 28 -3.69 9.28 3.98
N GLU A 29 -4.53 9.89 3.13
CA GLU A 29 -5.89 10.28 3.51
C GLU A 29 -6.78 9.08 3.84
N THR A 30 -6.46 7.91 3.27
CA THR A 30 -7.20 6.66 3.43
C THR A 30 -6.54 5.66 4.37
N TYR A 31 -5.42 6.03 5.00
CA TYR A 31 -4.73 5.15 5.94
C TYR A 31 -5.66 4.64 7.03
N PRO A 32 -5.58 3.33 7.35
CA PRO A 32 -6.49 2.72 8.30
C PRO A 32 -6.20 3.21 9.72
N THR A 33 -7.25 3.22 10.55
CA THR A 33 -7.10 3.37 12.00
C THR A 33 -6.71 2.03 12.63
N ASP A 34 -6.17 2.05 13.85
CA ASP A 34 -5.88 0.81 14.58
C ASP A 34 -7.13 -0.06 14.79
N GLN A 35 -8.28 0.58 15.06
CA GLN A 35 -9.56 -0.13 15.18
C GLN A 35 -9.92 -0.84 13.87
N HIS A 36 -9.78 -0.16 12.72
CA HIS A 36 -10.04 -0.76 11.42
C HIS A 36 -9.10 -1.95 11.14
N LEU A 37 -7.81 -1.84 11.52
CA LEU A 37 -6.84 -2.94 11.39
C LEU A 37 -7.22 -4.18 12.25
N CYS A 38 -7.80 -3.95 13.42
CA CYS A 38 -8.32 -5.00 14.29
C CYS A 38 -9.58 -5.66 13.72
N ASP A 39 -10.45 -4.88 13.08
CA ASP A 39 -11.72 -5.36 12.52
C ASP A 39 -11.57 -6.10 11.19
N LEU A 40 -10.41 -5.98 10.53
CA LEU A 40 -10.14 -6.72 9.29
C LEU A 40 -10.17 -8.24 9.51
N PRO A 41 -10.74 -9.03 8.56
CA PRO A 41 -10.71 -10.48 8.65
C PRO A 41 -9.29 -11.03 8.80
N GLN A 42 -9.13 -12.16 9.50
CA GLN A 42 -7.79 -12.73 9.77
C GLN A 42 -7.03 -13.16 8.50
N TYR A 43 -7.76 -13.50 7.42
CA TYR A 43 -7.18 -13.88 6.13
C TYR A 43 -6.76 -12.68 5.27
N ILE A 44 -7.00 -11.44 5.74
CA ILE A 44 -6.54 -10.23 5.08
C ILE A 44 -5.29 -9.71 5.77
N SER A 45 -4.20 -9.62 5.00
CA SER A 45 -2.99 -8.91 5.40
C SER A 45 -3.06 -7.46 4.96
N VAL A 46 -2.30 -6.58 5.60
CA VAL A 46 -2.28 -5.15 5.27
C VAL A 46 -0.92 -4.72 4.76
N GLY A 47 -0.92 -3.97 3.66
CA GLY A 47 0.22 -3.18 3.21
C GLY A 47 -0.07 -1.70 3.32
N VAL A 48 0.93 -0.92 3.72
CA VAL A 48 0.84 0.54 3.79
C VAL A 48 1.99 1.12 2.99
N GLY A 49 1.73 2.12 2.15
CA GLY A 49 2.71 2.80 1.31
C GLY A 49 2.32 4.24 1.03
N ILE A 50 3.13 4.97 0.26
CA ILE A 50 2.82 6.32 -0.21
C ILE A 50 2.89 6.30 -1.74
N HIS A 51 1.73 6.46 -2.38
CA HIS A 51 1.62 6.48 -3.84
C HIS A 51 2.35 7.70 -4.42
N THR A 52 2.79 7.56 -5.67
CA THR A 52 3.64 8.50 -6.41
C THR A 52 2.95 9.77 -6.90
N CYS A 53 1.63 9.90 -6.70
CA CYS A 53 0.85 11.01 -7.27
C CYS A 53 0.81 12.19 -6.28
N HIS A 54 1.65 13.19 -6.56
CA HIS A 54 1.99 14.27 -5.62
C HIS A 54 1.31 15.61 -5.86
N GLU A 55 0.40 15.73 -6.84
CA GLU A 55 -0.33 17.01 -7.05
C GLU A 55 -1.11 17.48 -5.80
N ARG A 56 -1.26 16.64 -4.78
CA ARG A 56 -2.08 16.88 -3.57
C ARG A 56 -1.31 17.24 -2.30
N TYR A 57 0.02 17.16 -2.29
CA TYR A 57 0.78 17.22 -1.04
C TYR A 57 1.80 18.36 -1.01
N SER A 58 1.51 19.38 -0.17
CA SER A 58 2.54 20.32 0.28
C SER A 58 3.60 19.58 1.12
N VAL A 59 4.79 20.17 1.26
CA VAL A 59 5.89 19.60 2.09
C VAL A 59 5.41 19.23 3.50
N VAL A 60 4.54 20.06 4.09
CA VAL A 60 3.93 19.80 5.41
C VAL A 60 3.10 18.52 5.40
N ARG A 61 2.28 18.31 4.37
CA ARG A 61 1.46 17.10 4.25
C ARG A 61 2.31 15.85 4.00
N VAL A 62 3.41 15.97 3.27
CA VAL A 62 4.36 14.87 3.07
C VAL A 62 4.97 14.43 4.41
N ASN A 63 5.41 15.37 5.24
CA ASN A 63 5.98 15.03 6.55
C ASN A 63 4.94 14.33 7.46
N GLN A 64 3.70 14.83 7.49
CA GLN A 64 2.61 14.20 8.24
C GLN A 64 2.27 12.81 7.69
N ALA A 65 2.33 12.62 6.38
CA ALA A 65 2.13 11.32 5.75
C ALA A 65 3.22 10.32 6.15
N VAL A 66 4.49 10.75 6.17
CA VAL A 66 5.63 9.94 6.59
C VAL A 66 5.53 9.55 8.07
N GLU A 67 5.13 10.48 8.95
CA GLU A 67 4.94 10.19 10.38
C GLU A 67 3.84 9.13 10.58
N ARG A 68 2.67 9.33 9.95
CA ARG A 68 1.57 8.34 10.01
C ARG A 68 1.97 6.99 9.44
N PHE A 69 2.74 7.00 8.35
CA PHE A 69 3.29 5.80 7.73
C PHE A 69 4.19 5.02 8.70
N GLN A 70 5.14 5.70 9.36
CA GLN A 70 6.04 5.07 10.33
C GLN A 70 5.28 4.45 11.50
N ASN A 71 4.25 5.14 12.01
CA ASN A 71 3.41 4.63 13.08
C ASN A 71 2.68 3.34 12.66
N LEU A 72 2.14 3.31 11.44
CA LEU A 72 1.48 2.11 10.90
C LEU A 72 2.45 0.95 10.69
N LEU A 73 3.69 1.20 10.26
CA LEU A 73 4.70 0.15 10.11
C LEU A 73 5.08 -0.52 11.45
N ALA A 74 4.79 0.10 12.59
CA ALA A 74 4.98 -0.52 13.90
C ALA A 74 3.83 -1.46 14.30
N ASN A 75 2.68 -1.40 13.60
CA ASN A 75 1.52 -2.23 13.90
C ASN A 75 1.73 -3.68 13.37
N PRO A 76 1.59 -4.72 14.21
CA PRO A 76 1.79 -6.11 13.80
C PRO A 76 0.86 -6.61 12.68
N ARG A 77 -0.27 -5.94 12.44
CA ARG A 77 -1.21 -6.27 11.35
C ARG A 77 -0.73 -5.79 9.99
N VAL A 78 0.25 -4.89 9.94
CA VAL A 78 0.88 -4.39 8.71
C VAL A 78 2.03 -5.32 8.34
N ALA A 79 1.79 -6.17 7.34
CA ALA A 79 2.73 -7.19 6.89
C ALA A 79 3.58 -6.75 5.68
N ALA A 80 3.15 -5.72 4.96
CA ALA A 80 3.81 -5.25 3.76
C ALA A 80 4.13 -3.74 3.81
N PHE A 81 5.29 -3.40 3.28
CA PHE A 81 5.73 -2.06 2.97
C PHE A 81 5.38 -1.77 1.52
N GLY A 82 4.54 -0.77 1.28
CA GLY A 82 4.07 -0.39 -0.04
C GLY A 82 2.54 -0.40 -0.13
N GLU A 83 1.98 0.14 -1.20
CA GLU A 83 2.63 0.40 -2.48
C GLU A 83 3.46 1.70 -2.51
N VAL A 84 4.72 1.60 -2.96
CA VAL A 84 5.62 2.72 -3.30
C VAL A 84 6.25 2.44 -4.67
N GLY A 85 6.73 3.45 -5.39
CA GLY A 85 7.37 3.16 -6.67
C GLY A 85 7.56 4.35 -7.58
N VAL A 86 7.44 4.10 -8.89
CA VAL A 86 7.42 5.11 -9.95
C VAL A 86 6.28 4.80 -10.92
N ASP A 87 5.58 5.84 -11.36
CA ASP A 87 4.56 5.80 -12.41
C ASP A 87 4.90 6.88 -13.45
N HIS A 88 5.49 6.46 -14.57
CA HIS A 88 5.84 7.28 -15.72
C HIS A 88 4.67 7.56 -16.66
N SER A 89 3.46 7.08 -16.37
CA SER A 89 2.25 7.59 -17.03
C SER A 89 1.88 9.01 -16.58
N GLU A 90 2.40 9.44 -15.42
CA GLU A 90 2.31 10.82 -14.93
C GLU A 90 3.19 11.79 -15.75
N PRO A 91 2.88 13.10 -15.77
CA PRO A 91 3.70 14.10 -16.44
C PRO A 91 5.19 14.03 -16.05
N MET A 92 6.08 14.08 -17.04
CA MET A 92 7.55 13.95 -16.88
C MET A 92 8.16 14.87 -15.81
N LYS A 93 7.56 16.05 -15.60
CA LYS A 93 7.98 17.00 -14.55
C LYS A 93 7.94 16.41 -13.13
N TYR A 94 7.23 15.30 -12.91
CA TYR A 94 7.11 14.62 -11.63
C TYR A 94 8.06 13.43 -11.45
N TRP A 95 8.66 12.89 -12.51
CA TRP A 95 9.42 11.63 -12.44
C TRP A 95 10.62 11.70 -11.50
N ALA A 96 11.41 12.77 -11.58
CA ALA A 96 12.57 12.97 -10.70
C ALA A 96 12.17 12.98 -9.22
N TYR A 97 11.04 13.62 -8.92
CA TYR A 97 10.49 13.67 -7.57
C TYR A 97 10.04 12.29 -7.10
N GLN A 98 9.40 11.49 -7.96
CA GLN A 98 8.97 10.12 -7.60
C GLN A 98 10.18 9.25 -7.22
N VAL A 99 11.29 9.34 -7.98
CA VAL A 99 12.53 8.62 -7.69
C VAL A 99 13.14 9.08 -6.35
N GLU A 100 13.18 10.39 -6.09
CA GLU A 100 13.67 10.94 -4.82
C GLU A 100 12.82 10.44 -3.64
N MET A 101 11.49 10.47 -3.79
CA MET A 101 10.55 10.02 -2.77
C MET A 101 10.68 8.52 -2.52
N LEU A 102 10.78 7.70 -3.57
CA LEU A 102 11.06 6.27 -3.45
C LEU A 102 12.34 6.03 -2.65
N GLY A 103 13.42 6.74 -2.97
CA GLY A 103 14.68 6.66 -2.23
C GLY A 103 14.52 6.98 -0.74
N LYS A 104 13.77 8.03 -0.39
CA LYS A 104 13.48 8.38 1.01
C LYS A 104 12.65 7.32 1.71
N MET A 105 11.63 6.79 1.05
CA MET A 105 10.74 5.78 1.62
C MET A 105 11.49 4.48 1.92
N LEU A 106 12.35 4.03 1.00
CA LEU A 106 13.12 2.79 1.17
C LEU A 106 14.03 2.79 2.40
N LEU A 107 14.39 3.96 2.95
CA LEU A 107 15.14 4.06 4.22
C LEU A 107 14.34 3.55 5.44
N PHE A 108 13.01 3.47 5.34
CA PHE A 108 12.15 2.96 6.40
C PHE A 108 11.88 1.46 6.28
N LEU A 109 12.30 0.81 5.19
CA LEU A 109 12.10 -0.61 4.98
C LEU A 109 12.97 -1.41 5.96
N LYS A 110 12.34 -2.32 6.71
CA LYS A 110 13.03 -3.25 7.62
C LYS A 110 13.19 -4.62 6.94
N GLU A 111 14.25 -5.35 7.30
CA GLU A 111 14.60 -6.66 6.70
C GLU A 111 13.47 -7.70 6.70
N ARG A 112 12.49 -7.59 7.62
CA ARG A 112 11.38 -8.54 7.77
C ARG A 112 10.08 -8.12 7.07
N GLN A 113 10.07 -6.98 6.37
CA GLN A 113 8.88 -6.49 5.69
C GLN A 113 8.92 -6.85 4.21
N MET A 114 7.80 -7.35 3.68
CA MET A 114 7.67 -7.54 2.22
C MET A 114 7.50 -6.19 1.54
N LEU A 115 8.29 -5.93 0.51
CA LEU A 115 8.22 -4.70 -0.28
C LEU A 115 7.28 -4.89 -1.47
N VAL A 116 6.32 -3.99 -1.63
CA VAL A 116 5.38 -3.91 -2.76
C VAL A 116 5.74 -2.69 -3.60
N ILE A 117 6.20 -2.94 -4.83
CA ILE A 117 6.65 -1.91 -5.77
C ILE A 117 5.61 -1.67 -6.86
N HIS A 118 5.23 -0.40 -7.03
CA HIS A 118 4.60 0.10 -8.24
C HIS A 118 5.68 0.39 -9.30
N CYS A 119 5.49 -0.09 -10.51
CA CYS A 119 6.31 0.28 -11.64
C CYS A 119 5.43 0.36 -12.88
N ARG A 120 5.29 1.56 -13.41
CA ARG A 120 4.55 1.83 -14.64
C ARG A 120 5.29 2.82 -15.50
#